data_AF-A0A7K0PVN5-F1
#
_entry.id   AF-A0A7K0PVN5-F1
#
_cell.length_a   1.000
_cell.length_b   1.000
_cell.length_c   1.000
_cell.angle_alpha   90.00
_cell.angle_beta   90.00
_cell.angle_gamma   90.00
#
_symmetry.space_group_name_H-M   'P 1'
#
loop_
_entity.id
_entity.type
_entity.pdbx_description
1 polymer ?
#
loop_
_entity_poly.entity_id
_entity_poly.type
_entity_poly.pdbx_seq_one_letter_code
_entity_poly.pdbx_strand_id
1 'polypeptide(L)' 'MRTAAGALVALVLSGFTALLLHGTYEFEGPVVLTLTFNHGLHAGDVLLLLGWLVAMAAVVLLVRRPSR' A
#
# COMPACT_ATOMS: atom_id res chain seq x y z
N MET A 1 -14.74 -18.61 3.06
CA MET A 1 -15.11 -17.17 3.00
C MET A 1 -13.99 -16.24 3.49
N ARG A 2 -13.28 -16.56 4.59
CA ARG A 2 -12.22 -15.68 5.15
C ARG A 2 -11.05 -15.39 4.20
N THR A 3 -10.65 -16.37 3.39
CA THR A 3 -9.64 -16.23 2.33
C THR A 3 -10.09 -15.28 1.23
N ALA A 4 -11.31 -15.47 0.71
CA ALA A 4 -11.89 -14.60 -0.32
C ALA A 4 -12.05 -13.15 0.17
N ALA A 5 -12.53 -12.96 1.41
CA ALA A 5 -12.62 -11.65 2.03
C ALA A 5 -11.23 -11.02 2.21
N GLY A 6 -10.24 -11.78 2.69
CA GLY A 6 -8.86 -11.31 2.81
C GLY A 6 -8.24 -10.92 1.47
N ALA A 7 -8.48 -11.71 0.42
CA ALA A 7 -8.01 -11.40 -0.94
C ALA A 7 -8.66 -10.11 -1.48
N LEU A 8 -9.97 -9.92 -1.27
CA LEU A 8 -10.67 -8.70 -1.67
C LEU A 8 -10.11 -7.47 -0.95
N VAL A 9 -9.90 -7.55 0.37
CA VAL A 9 -9.32 -6.44 1.15
C VAL A 9 -7.91 -6.12 0.68
N ALA A 10 -7.07 -7.14 0.45
CA ALA A 10 -5.72 -6.95 -0.08
C ALA A 10 -5.72 -6.26 -1.46
N LEU A 11 -6.66 -6.65 -2.34
CA LEU A 11 -6.82 -6.03 -3.65
C LEU A 11 -7.20 -4.56 -3.53
N VAL A 12 -8.22 -4.23 -2.71
CA VAL A 12 -8.69 -2.86 -2.50
C VAL A 12 -7.59 -1.97 -1.93
N LEU A 13 -6.88 -2.43 -0.89
CA LEU A 13 -5.78 -1.67 -0.28
C LEU A 13 -4.64 -1.42 -1.27
N SER A 14 -4.32 -2.41 -2.09
CA SER A 14 -3.27 -2.27 -3.12
C SER A 14 -3.71 -1.32 -4.23
N GLY A 15 -4.98 -1.37 -4.64
CA GLY A 15 -5.56 -0.43 -5.60
C GLY A 15 -5.49 1.02 -5.11
N PHE A 16 -5.91 1.29 -3.87
CA PHE A 16 -5.81 2.63 -3.29
C PHE A 16 -4.35 3.08 -3.13
N THR A 17 -3.45 2.20 -2.71
CA THR A 17 -2.02 2.54 -2.61
C THR A 17 -1.47 2.91 -3.98
N ALA A 18 -1.81 2.17 -5.03
CA ALA A 18 -1.41 2.49 -6.40
C ALA A 18 -1.97 3.84 -6.87
N LEU A 19 -3.25 4.13 -6.60
CA LEU A 19 -3.86 5.42 -6.93
C LEU A 19 -3.18 6.59 -6.21
N LEU A 20 -2.86 6.42 -4.93
CA LEU A 20 -2.18 7.43 -4.12
C LEU A 20 -0.73 7.65 -4.56
N LEU A 21 -0.02 6.61 -5.00
CA LEU A 21 1.34 6.74 -5.54
C LEU A 21 1.40 7.44 -6.91
N HIS A 22 0.33 7.37 -7.71
CA HIS A 22 0.28 7.98 -9.04
C HIS A 22 -0.45 9.34 -9.05
N GLY A 23 -1.13 9.68 -7.96
CA GLY A 23 -1.77 10.98 -7.83
C GLY A 23 -0.70 12.06 -7.70
N THR A 24 -0.91 13.21 -8.35
CA THR A 24 -0.07 14.38 -8.18
C THR A 24 -0.62 15.21 -7.02
N TYR A 25 0.08 15.25 -5.89
CA TYR A 25 -0.29 16.03 -4.72
C TYR A 25 0.65 17.23 -4.56
N GLU A 26 0.09 18.41 -4.33
CA GLU A 26 0.87 19.64 -4.15
C GLU A 26 1.79 19.62 -2.90
N PHE A 27 1.61 18.63 -2.00
CA PHE A 27 2.31 18.50 -0.72
C PHE A 27 3.16 17.21 -0.60
N GLU A 28 3.68 16.68 -1.70
CA GLU A 28 4.46 15.44 -1.70
C GLU A 28 5.81 15.52 -0.96
N GLY A 29 6.33 16.73 -0.76
CA GLY A 29 7.67 16.93 -0.22
C GLY A 29 8.76 16.51 -1.23
N PRO A 30 10.03 16.51 -0.81
CA PRO A 30 11.13 16.21 -1.73
C PRO A 30 11.04 14.75 -2.23
N VAL A 31 11.51 14.53 -3.46
CA VAL A 31 11.74 13.19 -3.99
C VAL A 31 12.84 12.52 -3.15
N VAL A 32 12.52 11.38 -2.55
CA VAL A 32 13.46 10.60 -1.72
C VAL A 32 14.13 9.48 -2.54
N LEU A 33 13.45 8.99 -3.58
CA LEU A 33 13.99 7.97 -4.48
C LEU A 33 13.51 8.19 -5.91
N THR A 34 14.40 8.35 -6.88
CA THR A 34 14.00 8.45 -8.29
C THR A 34 13.79 7.04 -8.86
N LEU A 35 12.56 6.73 -9.32
CA LEU A 35 12.22 5.44 -9.92
C LEU A 35 12.40 5.46 -11.44
N THR A 36 12.05 6.57 -12.09
CA THR A 36 12.24 6.81 -13.54
C THR A 36 12.60 8.27 -13.79
N PHE A 37 12.93 8.63 -15.04
CA PHE A 37 13.26 10.01 -15.41
C PHE A 37 12.15 11.01 -15.06
N ASN A 38 10.88 10.57 -15.03
CA ASN A 38 9.71 11.42 -14.78
C ASN A 38 8.92 11.01 -13.51
N HIS A 39 9.42 10.05 -12.72
CA HIS A 39 8.69 9.53 -11.57
C HIS A 39 9.63 9.27 -10.41
N GLY A 40 9.40 9.96 -9.31
CA GLY A 40 10.11 9.77 -8.06
C GLY A 40 9.14 9.32 -6.97
N LEU A 41 9.64 8.53 -6.04
CA LEU A 41 9.00 8.30 -4.77
C LEU A 41 9.25 9.51 -3.88
N HIS A 42 8.19 10.12 -3.40
CA HIS A 42 8.22 11.30 -2.55
C HIS A 42 8.27 10.92 -1.06
N ALA A 43 8.64 11.89 -0.21
CA ALA A 43 8.70 11.65 1.24
C ALA A 43 7.33 11.23 1.81
N GLY A 44 6.23 11.77 1.26
CA GLY A 44 4.87 11.37 1.61
C GLY A 44 4.55 9.90 1.31
N ASP A 45 5.16 9.33 0.28
CA ASP A 45 4.91 7.95 -0.16
C ASP A 45 5.52 6.91 0.77
N VAL A 46 6.56 7.28 1.53
CA VAL A 46 7.23 6.37 2.46
C VAL A 46 6.26 5.91 3.55
N LEU A 47 5.51 6.85 4.15
CA LEU A 47 4.51 6.51 5.17
C LEU A 47 3.35 5.71 4.58
N LEU A 48 2.93 6.05 3.35
CA LEU A 48 1.91 5.31 2.62
C LEU A 48 2.32 3.84 2.40
N LEU A 49 3.52 3.62 1.86
CA LEU A 49 4.07 2.29 1.60
C LEU A 49 4.24 1.47 2.88
N LEU A 50 4.73 2.09 3.96
CA LEU A 50 4.85 1.44 5.26
C LEU A 50 3.46 1.05 5.82
N GLY A 51 2.48 1.94 5.73
CA GLY A 51 1.11 1.67 6.14
C GLY A 51 0.49 0.50 5.35
N TRP A 52 0.69 0.50 4.03
CA TRP A 52 0.27 -0.61 3.16
C TRP A 52 0.93 -1.93 3.55
N LEU A 53 2.25 -1.94 3.78
CA LEU A 53 2.99 -3.13 4.17
C LEU A 53 2.46 -3.73 5.49
N VAL A 54 2.23 -2.88 6.50
CA VAL A 54 1.66 -3.29 7.79
C VAL A 54 0.25 -3.85 7.61
N ALA A 55 -0.59 -3.21 6.79
CA ALA A 55 -1.94 -3.69 6.52
C ALA A 55 -1.93 -5.06 5.81
N MET A 56 -1.05 -5.25 4.81
CA MET A 56 -0.89 -6.53 4.11
C MET A 56 -0.42 -7.64 5.06
N ALA A 57 0.52 -7.36 5.95
CA ALA A 57 0.95 -8.30 6.98
C ALA A 57 -0.23 -8.70 7.90
N ALA A 58 -1.06 -7.74 8.33
CA ALA A 58 -2.24 -8.01 9.14
C ALA A 58 -3.26 -8.90 8.40
N VAL A 59 -3.51 -8.64 7.10
CA VAL A 59 -4.37 -9.49 6.27
C VAL A 59 -3.84 -10.92 6.18
N VAL A 60 -2.54 -11.08 5.94
CA VAL A 60 -1.90 -12.41 5.88
C VAL A 60 -2.06 -13.16 7.20
N LEU A 61 -1.78 -12.49 8.33
CA LEU A 61 -1.95 -13.08 9.66
C LEU A 61 -3.40 -13.49 9.93
N LEU A 62 -4.36 -12.63 9.58
CA LEU A 62 -5.80 -12.91 9.73
C LEU A 62 -6.25 -14.10 8.89
N VAL A 63 -5.80 -14.18 7.64
CA VAL A 63 -6.14 -15.28 6.72
C VAL A 63 -5.53 -16.59 7.21
N ARG A 64 -4.28 -16.58 7.67
CA ARG A 64 -3.54 -17.76 8.15
C ARG A 64 -3.94 -18.23 9.55
N ARG A 65 -4.66 -17.41 10.32
CA ARG A 65 -5.05 -17.75 11.69
C ARG A 65 -5.95 -19.00 11.70
N PRO A 66 -5.64 -20.09 12.40
CA PRO A 66 -6.53 -21.25 12.46
C PRO A 66 -7.88 -20.85 13.02
N SER A 67 -8.97 -21.26 12.38
CA SER A 67 -10.31 -21.22 12.99
C SER A 67 -10.31 -22.23 14.14
N ARG A 68 -10.23 -21.73 15.37
CA ARG A 68 -10.45 -22.53 16.58
C ARG A 68 -11.93 -22.84 16.74
#